data_AF-A0A7C1VVV7-F1
#
_entry.id   AF-A0A7C1VVV7-F1
#
_cell.length_a   1.000
_cell.length_b   1.000
_cell.length_c   1.000
_cell.angle_alpha   90.00
_cell.angle_beta   90.00
_cell.angle_gamma   90.00
#
_symmetry.space_group_name_H-M   'P 1'
#
loop_
_entity.id
_entity.type
_entity.pdbx_description
1 polymer ?
#
loop_
_entity_poly.entity_id
_entity_poly.type
_entity_poly.pdbx_seq_one_letter_code
_entity_poly.pdbx_strand_id
1 'polypeptide(L)'
;HVQAGFGGAIKNFGMGGVTKESKKMIHKGCEPVYNEKNCTLCGECEKACPFHAIKVKDRWYWNTKACLGCGRCVNACPTDALKFRDADLQYLLALSAKACVEGKKVFYINQLKNIARSCDCDPFAGPKICPDIGYVVSNDMVAVDKASLDLIHKEKGRVFEKVNKVDPEKQVRFAYNLGLGEINYSLVEL
;
A
#
# COMPACT_ATOMS: atom_id res chain seq x y z
N HIS A 1 2.93 -2.32 3.07
CA HIS A 1 3.62 -2.69 1.83
C HIS A 1 2.72 -3.49 0.90
N VAL A 2 2.00 -4.49 1.41
CA VAL A 2 1.19 -5.38 0.57
C VAL A 2 0.00 -4.67 -0.10
N GLN A 3 -0.76 -3.86 0.65
CA GLN A 3 -2.03 -3.29 0.18
C GLN A 3 -1.96 -1.90 -0.47
N ALA A 4 -0.80 -1.24 -0.47
CA ALA A 4 -0.73 0.14 -0.97
C ALA A 4 -0.88 0.20 -2.51
N GLY A 5 -0.42 -0.82 -3.22
CA GLY A 5 -0.42 -0.88 -4.68
C GLY A 5 0.78 -0.14 -5.27
N PHE A 6 0.81 1.19 -5.15
CA PHE A 6 1.84 2.04 -5.75
C PHE A 6 2.54 2.95 -4.72
N GLY A 7 3.84 3.19 -4.96
CA GLY A 7 4.73 3.94 -4.07
C GLY A 7 4.89 5.42 -4.44
N GLY A 8 3.85 6.06 -4.95
CA GLY A 8 3.88 7.47 -5.39
C GLY A 8 3.76 8.50 -4.27
N ALA A 9 3.42 9.73 -4.65
CA ALA A 9 3.26 10.87 -3.76
C ALA A 9 2.24 10.58 -2.64
N ILE A 10 1.07 10.02 -2.96
CA ILE A 10 0.00 9.78 -1.96
C ILE A 10 0.51 8.86 -0.86
N LYS A 11 1.11 7.72 -1.22
CA LYS A 11 1.66 6.78 -0.24
C LYS A 11 2.81 7.42 0.55
N ASN A 12 3.72 8.12 -0.12
CA ASN A 12 4.93 8.63 0.52
C ASN A 12 4.62 9.74 1.53
N PHE A 13 3.74 10.68 1.20
CA PHE A 13 3.25 11.66 2.17
C PHE A 13 2.38 10.99 3.24
N GLY A 14 1.44 10.12 2.87
CA GLY A 14 0.52 9.48 3.81
C GLY A 14 1.18 8.56 4.84
N MET A 15 2.30 7.91 4.49
CA MET A 15 3.01 6.98 5.38
C MET A 15 4.29 7.57 5.97
N GLY A 16 5.00 8.38 5.18
CA GLY A 16 6.31 8.95 5.54
C GLY A 16 6.23 10.34 6.17
N GLY A 17 5.15 11.08 5.91
CA GLY A 17 4.96 12.45 6.42
C GLY A 17 4.29 12.53 7.80
N VAL A 18 4.07 11.40 8.48
CA VAL A 18 3.32 11.32 9.74
C VAL A 18 4.17 10.80 10.90
N THR A 19 3.72 11.03 12.14
CA THR A 19 4.40 10.54 13.34
C THR A 19 4.36 9.00 13.44
N LYS A 20 5.16 8.43 14.35
CA LYS A 20 5.19 6.98 14.60
C LYS A 20 3.83 6.46 15.06
N GLU A 21 3.12 7.25 15.86
CA GLU A 21 1.79 6.95 16.40
C GLU A 21 0.75 6.89 15.27
N SER A 22 0.69 7.91 14.42
CA SER A 22 -0.20 7.94 13.25
C SER A 22 0.12 6.82 12.27
N LYS A 23 1.41 6.56 12.01
CA LYS A 23 1.85 5.42 11.19
C LYS A 23 1.34 4.10 11.74
N LYS A 24 1.39 3.88 13.06
CA LYS A 24 0.84 2.69 13.71
C LYS A 24 -0.67 2.59 13.53
N MET A 25 -1.40 3.70 13.60
CA MET A 25 -2.85 3.75 13.35
C MET A 25 -3.20 3.37 11.92
N ILE A 26 -2.46 3.87 10.93
CA ILE A 26 -2.65 3.50 9.52
C ILE A 26 -2.48 1.98 9.32
N HIS A 27 -1.49 1.37 9.96
CA HIS A 27 -1.28 -0.07 9.88
C HIS A 27 -2.38 -0.91 10.58
N LYS A 28 -3.19 -0.32 11.48
CA LYS A 28 -4.36 -1.03 12.02
C LYS A 28 -5.38 -1.39 10.94
N GLY A 29 -5.37 -0.68 9.80
CA GLY A 29 -6.14 -1.04 8.61
C GLY A 29 -5.77 -2.40 8.02
N CYS A 30 -4.56 -2.89 8.31
CA CYS A 30 -4.05 -4.16 7.82
C CYS A 30 -4.03 -5.26 8.89
N GLU A 31 -4.67 -5.05 10.05
CA GLU A 31 -4.85 -6.11 11.04
C GLU A 31 -5.69 -7.27 10.47
N PRO A 32 -5.36 -8.53 10.81
CA PRO A 32 -6.10 -9.68 10.32
C PRO A 32 -7.49 -9.78 10.97
N VAL A 33 -8.47 -10.17 10.17
CA VAL A 33 -9.79 -10.66 10.60
C VAL A 33 -9.78 -12.17 10.41
N TYR A 34 -10.00 -12.90 11.51
CA TYR A 34 -9.95 -14.36 11.55
C TYR A 34 -11.34 -14.97 11.30
N ASN A 35 -11.41 -15.91 10.36
CA ASN A 35 -12.57 -16.74 10.11
C ASN A 35 -12.24 -18.19 10.45
N GLU A 36 -12.76 -18.65 11.59
CA GLU A 36 -12.55 -19.99 12.12
C GLU A 36 -13.03 -21.09 11.16
N LYS A 37 -14.12 -20.86 10.43
CA LYS A 37 -14.71 -21.87 9.51
C LYS A 37 -13.77 -22.28 8.38
N ASN A 38 -12.85 -21.40 8.01
CA ASN A 38 -11.90 -21.63 6.93
C ASN A 38 -10.52 -22.08 7.45
N CYS A 39 -10.32 -22.12 8.77
CA CYS A 39 -9.00 -22.34 9.35
C CYS A 39 -8.74 -23.83 9.59
N THR A 40 -7.61 -24.31 9.08
CA THR A 40 -7.12 -25.69 9.32
C THR A 40 -6.08 -25.77 10.44
N LEU A 41 -5.79 -24.66 11.14
CA LEU A 41 -4.75 -24.54 12.16
C LEU A 41 -3.35 -24.97 11.67
N CYS A 42 -3.06 -24.79 10.38
CA CYS A 42 -1.79 -25.22 9.75
C CYS A 42 -0.52 -24.47 10.24
N GLY A 43 -0.67 -23.32 10.89
CA GLY A 43 0.45 -22.58 11.48
C GLY A 43 1.26 -21.68 10.52
N GLU A 44 0.93 -21.62 9.23
CA GLU A 44 1.66 -20.76 8.27
C GLU A 44 1.63 -19.27 8.65
N CYS A 45 0.52 -18.80 9.20
CA CYS A 45 0.39 -17.42 9.69
C CYS A 45 1.26 -17.12 10.92
N GLU A 46 1.55 -18.12 11.76
CA GLU A 46 2.50 -18.01 12.88
C GLU A 46 3.93 -17.91 12.35
N LYS A 47 4.33 -18.80 11.43
CA LYS A 47 5.66 -18.78 10.80
C LYS A 47 5.95 -17.46 10.08
N ALA A 48 4.93 -16.92 9.41
CA ALA A 48 5.03 -15.66 8.66
C ALA A 48 5.09 -14.40 9.55
N CYS A 49 4.80 -14.50 10.85
CA CYS A 49 4.72 -13.35 11.74
C CYS A 49 6.10 -12.98 12.32
N PRO A 50 6.75 -11.89 11.85
CA PRO A 50 8.07 -11.50 12.35
C PRO A 50 8.05 -10.95 13.79
N PHE A 51 6.86 -10.70 14.34
CA PHE A 51 6.66 -10.15 15.69
C PHE A 51 6.10 -11.17 16.67
N HIS A 52 5.98 -12.44 16.26
CA HIS A 52 5.43 -13.53 17.08
C HIS A 52 4.07 -13.20 17.72
N ALA A 53 3.26 -12.37 17.03
CA ALA A 53 1.96 -11.91 17.52
C ALA A 53 0.86 -12.97 17.35
N ILE A 54 1.13 -14.05 16.63
CA ILE A 54 0.21 -15.15 16.34
C ILE A 54 0.78 -16.44 16.92
N LYS A 55 -0.08 -17.23 17.56
CA LYS A 55 0.20 -18.61 17.98
C LYS A 55 -0.92 -19.53 17.52
N VAL A 56 -0.58 -20.67 16.96
CA VAL A 56 -1.53 -21.69 16.49
C VAL A 56 -1.29 -22.98 17.26
N LYS A 57 -2.30 -23.43 18.01
CA LYS A 57 -2.28 -24.68 18.78
C LYS A 57 -3.61 -25.43 18.56
N ASP A 58 -4.35 -25.66 19.64
CA ASP A 58 -5.75 -26.09 19.67
C ASP A 58 -6.70 -25.05 19.06
N ARG A 59 -6.29 -23.78 19.06
CA ARG A 59 -6.98 -22.67 18.39
C ARG A 59 -6.01 -21.61 17.90
N TRP A 60 -6.54 -20.59 17.23
CA TRP A 60 -5.79 -19.42 16.80
C TRP A 60 -5.76 -18.36 17.90
N TYR A 61 -4.56 -17.97 18.34
CA TYR A 61 -4.32 -16.95 19.35
C TYR A 61 -3.64 -15.73 18.72
N TRP A 62 -4.10 -14.53 19.10
CA TRP A 62 -3.58 -13.27 18.58
C TRP A 62 -3.35 -12.23 19.67
N ASN A 63 -2.11 -11.76 19.77
CA ASN A 63 -1.71 -10.66 20.63
C ASN A 63 -1.78 -9.33 19.87
N THR A 64 -2.87 -8.59 20.06
CA THR A 64 -3.09 -7.29 19.41
C THR A 64 -2.05 -6.24 19.79
N LYS A 65 -1.43 -6.33 20.98
CA LYS A 65 -0.40 -5.39 21.42
C LYS A 65 0.93 -5.60 20.69
N ALA A 66 1.27 -6.86 20.37
CA ALA A 66 2.46 -7.22 19.61
C ALA A 66 2.27 -7.08 18.09
N CYS A 67 1.02 -7.09 17.61
CA CYS A 67 0.71 -6.95 16.19
C CYS A 67 1.00 -5.53 15.68
N LEU A 68 1.84 -5.42 14.65
CA LEU A 68 2.07 -4.16 13.94
C LEU A 68 1.21 -3.99 12.68
N GLY A 69 0.24 -4.89 12.43
CA GLY A 69 -0.62 -4.78 11.25
C GLY A 69 0.12 -4.85 9.91
N CYS A 70 1.20 -5.65 9.82
CA CYS A 70 1.99 -5.72 8.58
C CYS A 70 1.31 -6.52 7.45
N GLY A 71 0.30 -7.33 7.78
CA GLY A 71 -0.46 -8.10 6.79
C GLY A 71 0.19 -9.40 6.28
N ARG A 72 1.41 -9.74 6.72
CA ARG A 72 2.12 -10.95 6.25
C ARG A 72 1.36 -12.24 6.52
N CYS A 73 0.69 -12.34 7.67
CA CYS A 73 -0.12 -13.50 8.04
C CYS A 73 -1.32 -13.72 7.11
N VAL A 74 -1.94 -12.63 6.61
CA VAL A 74 -3.05 -12.69 5.66
C VAL A 74 -2.56 -13.28 4.35
N ASN A 75 -1.45 -12.80 3.81
CA ASN A 75 -0.87 -13.32 2.57
C ASN A 75 -0.38 -14.78 2.68
N ALA A 76 0.07 -15.19 3.86
CA ALA A 76 0.59 -16.54 4.08
C ALA A 76 -0.51 -17.58 4.30
N CYS A 77 -1.77 -17.15 4.52
CA CYS A 77 -2.86 -18.06 4.82
C CYS A 77 -3.30 -18.80 3.55
N PRO A 78 -3.15 -20.14 3.47
CA PRO A 78 -3.48 -20.89 2.25
C PRO A 78 -4.98 -21.13 2.08
N THR A 79 -5.79 -20.86 3.12
CA THR A 79 -7.23 -21.15 3.14
C THR A 79 -8.10 -19.89 3.23
N ASP A 80 -7.49 -18.70 3.08
CA ASP A 80 -8.17 -17.40 3.24
C ASP A 80 -8.94 -17.26 4.56
N ALA A 81 -8.49 -17.97 5.61
CA ALA A 81 -9.02 -17.84 6.97
C ALA A 81 -8.63 -16.53 7.65
N LEU A 82 -7.63 -15.83 7.11
CA LEU A 82 -7.26 -14.48 7.54
C LEU A 82 -7.54 -13.52 6.39
N LYS A 83 -8.30 -12.46 6.67
CA LYS A 83 -8.56 -11.36 5.73
C LYS A 83 -8.05 -10.05 6.32
N PHE A 84 -7.84 -9.06 5.48
CA PHE A 84 -7.57 -7.72 6.00
C PHE A 84 -8.83 -7.13 6.64
N ARG A 85 -8.66 -6.38 7.72
CA ARG A 85 -9.74 -5.58 8.29
C ARG A 85 -10.28 -4.62 7.24
N ASP A 86 -11.58 -4.37 7.31
CA ASP A 86 -12.30 -3.41 6.45
C ASP A 86 -11.99 -1.94 6.79
N ALA A 87 -10.73 -1.66 7.13
CA ALA A 87 -10.19 -0.32 7.29
C ALA A 87 -9.18 -0.16 6.16
N ASP A 88 -9.65 0.42 5.06
CA ASP A 88 -8.93 0.47 3.80
C ASP A 88 -7.60 1.23 3.94
N LEU A 89 -6.48 0.51 3.84
CA LEU A 89 -5.15 1.10 3.96
C LEU A 89 -4.96 2.25 2.96
N GLN A 90 -5.46 2.10 1.73
CA GLN A 90 -5.29 3.11 0.69
C GLN A 90 -6.07 4.38 1.01
N TYR A 91 -7.26 4.25 1.63
CA TYR A 91 -8.00 5.39 2.16
C TYR A 91 -7.25 6.08 3.30
N LEU A 92 -6.73 5.32 4.27
CA LEU A 92 -5.96 5.89 5.39
C LEU A 92 -4.68 6.58 4.93
N LEU A 93 -4.02 6.06 3.89
CA LEU A 93 -2.88 6.71 3.24
C LEU A 93 -3.29 8.04 2.62
N ALA A 94 -4.38 8.07 1.84
CA ALA A 94 -4.86 9.29 1.21
C ALA A 94 -5.29 10.35 2.25
N LEU A 95 -6.02 9.94 3.29
CA LEU A 95 -6.43 10.82 4.38
C LEU A 95 -5.21 11.41 5.12
N SER A 96 -4.21 10.59 5.39
CA SER A 96 -2.98 11.05 6.04
C SER A 96 -2.17 11.97 5.13
N ALA A 97 -2.13 11.69 3.83
CA ALA A 97 -1.48 12.54 2.84
C ALA A 97 -2.10 13.94 2.82
N LYS A 98 -3.44 14.03 2.87
CA LYS A 98 -4.17 15.29 3.01
C LYS A 98 -3.71 16.06 4.25
N ALA A 99 -3.71 15.42 5.42
CA ALA A 99 -3.25 16.06 6.65
C ALA A 99 -1.79 16.56 6.56
N CYS A 100 -0.92 15.89 5.80
CA CYS A 100 0.46 16.32 5.61
C CYS A 100 0.60 17.58 4.72
N VAL A 101 -0.27 17.76 3.73
CA VAL A 101 -0.09 18.77 2.67
C VAL A 101 -1.14 19.90 2.71
N GLU A 102 -2.19 19.76 3.53
CA GLU A 102 -3.27 20.75 3.63
C GLU A 102 -2.73 22.15 3.98
N GLY A 103 -3.14 23.14 3.19
CA GLY A 103 -2.69 24.53 3.32
C GLY A 103 -1.26 24.80 2.87
N LYS A 104 -0.55 23.82 2.28
CA LYS A 104 0.84 23.97 1.82
C LYS A 104 0.93 24.02 0.30
N LYS A 105 1.90 24.77 -0.21
CA LYS A 105 2.34 24.69 -1.61
C LYS A 105 3.36 23.57 -1.71
N VAL A 106 3.06 22.53 -2.48
CA VAL A 106 3.91 21.34 -2.58
C VAL A 106 4.14 21.02 -4.06
N PHE A 107 5.36 20.63 -4.38
CA PHE A 107 5.72 20.05 -5.67
C PHE A 107 6.04 18.56 -5.47
N TYR A 108 5.53 17.73 -6.37
CA TYR A 108 5.66 16.29 -6.32
C TYR A 108 6.52 15.80 -7.48
N ILE A 109 7.45 14.90 -7.18
CA ILE A 109 8.33 14.26 -8.16
C ILE A 109 8.25 12.76 -7.92
N ASN A 110 7.65 12.03 -8.85
CA ASN A 110 7.65 10.58 -8.84
C ASN A 110 8.79 10.07 -9.73
N GLN A 111 9.58 9.15 -9.18
CA GLN A 111 10.62 8.45 -9.92
C GLN A 111 10.09 7.10 -10.38
N LEU A 112 9.98 6.90 -11.69
CA LEU A 112 9.57 5.64 -12.30
C LEU A 112 10.81 4.94 -12.85
N LYS A 113 11.67 4.49 -11.93
CA LYS A 113 12.91 3.79 -12.28
C LYS A 113 12.92 2.38 -11.71
N ASN A 114 13.18 1.41 -12.57
CA ASN A 114 13.42 0.00 -12.23
C ASN A 114 12.45 -0.52 -11.16
N ILE A 115 11.15 -0.26 -11.36
CA ILE A 115 10.12 -0.53 -10.37
C ILE A 115 10.13 -2.02 -10.04
N ALA A 116 10.37 -2.32 -8.76
CA ALA A 116 10.44 -3.67 -8.23
C ALA A 116 9.09 -4.14 -7.68
N ARG A 117 8.97 -5.45 -7.43
CA ARG A 117 7.76 -6.06 -6.87
C ARG A 117 7.41 -5.47 -5.49
N SER A 118 8.40 -5.25 -4.65
CA SER A 118 8.24 -4.64 -3.33
C SER A 118 8.52 -3.15 -3.40
N CYS A 119 7.89 -2.39 -2.51
CA CYS A 119 8.14 -0.96 -2.37
C CYS A 119 9.55 -0.71 -1.80
N ASP A 120 10.18 0.40 -2.17
CA ASP A 120 11.56 0.77 -1.77
C ASP A 120 11.81 0.88 -0.26
N CYS A 121 10.74 0.98 0.52
CA CYS A 121 10.84 0.93 1.98
C CYS A 121 10.95 -0.50 2.56
N ASP A 122 10.84 -1.53 1.73
CA ASP A 122 11.11 -2.93 2.08
C ASP A 122 12.59 -3.24 1.77
N PRO A 123 13.36 -3.83 2.71
CA PRO A 123 14.75 -4.22 2.45
C PRO A 123 14.91 -5.25 1.33
N PHE A 124 13.82 -5.94 0.94
CA PHE A 124 13.83 -6.93 -0.15
C PHE A 124 12.93 -6.46 -1.30
N ALA A 125 13.54 -5.76 -2.27
CA ALA A 125 12.85 -5.23 -3.46
C ALA A 125 12.15 -6.32 -4.30
N GLY A 126 12.70 -7.54 -4.35
CA GLY A 126 12.21 -8.60 -5.23
C GLY A 126 12.55 -8.34 -6.70
N PRO A 127 11.92 -9.07 -7.65
CA PRO A 127 12.21 -8.90 -9.07
C PRO A 127 11.73 -7.54 -9.59
N LYS A 128 12.41 -7.03 -10.61
CA LYS A 128 11.95 -5.87 -11.39
C LYS A 128 10.68 -6.24 -12.16
N ILE A 129 9.64 -5.41 -12.06
CA ILE A 129 8.33 -5.63 -12.70
C ILE A 129 8.02 -4.58 -13.78
N CYS A 130 8.67 -3.42 -13.75
CA CYS A 130 8.58 -2.39 -14.78
C CYS A 130 9.96 -1.70 -14.96
N PRO A 131 10.42 -1.48 -16.21
CA PRO A 131 11.71 -0.86 -16.50
C PRO A 131 11.71 0.64 -16.16
N ASP A 132 12.81 1.30 -16.45
CA ASP A 132 12.92 2.75 -16.35
C ASP A 132 11.97 3.43 -17.36
N ILE A 133 11.14 4.33 -16.86
CA ILE A 133 10.27 5.22 -17.66
C ILE A 133 10.77 6.66 -17.55
N GLY A 134 11.17 7.09 -16.35
CA GLY A 134 11.68 8.45 -16.14
C GLY A 134 11.17 9.10 -14.86
N TYR A 135 10.89 10.40 -14.92
CA TYR A 135 10.37 11.20 -13.82
C TYR A 135 9.05 11.84 -14.23
N VAL A 136 8.12 11.90 -13.30
CA VAL A 136 6.83 12.61 -13.48
C VAL A 136 6.77 13.69 -12.41
N VAL A 137 6.45 14.92 -12.83
CA VAL A 137 6.45 16.08 -11.96
C VAL A 137 5.11 16.79 -12.05
N SER A 138 4.56 17.20 -10.91
CA SER A 138 3.36 18.03 -10.84
C SER A 138 3.32 18.82 -9.53
N ASN A 139 2.54 19.89 -9.48
CA ASN A 139 2.08 20.53 -8.24
C ASN A 139 0.74 19.96 -7.74
N ASP A 140 0.18 18.97 -8.44
CA ASP A 140 -1.03 18.25 -8.08
C ASP A 140 -0.71 16.78 -7.73
N MET A 141 -1.08 16.35 -6.51
CA MET A 141 -0.76 15.03 -5.97
C MET A 141 -1.51 13.90 -6.68
N VAL A 142 -2.76 14.13 -7.07
CA VAL A 142 -3.59 13.13 -7.72
C VAL A 142 -3.12 12.96 -9.17
N ALA A 143 -2.87 14.07 -9.86
CA ALA A 143 -2.39 14.06 -11.24
C ALA A 143 -1.02 13.38 -11.38
N VAL A 144 -0.06 13.64 -10.48
CA VAL A 144 1.29 13.01 -10.58
C VAL A 144 1.22 11.49 -10.41
N ASP A 145 0.41 11.00 -9.46
CA ASP A 145 0.26 9.57 -9.21
C ASP A 145 -0.55 8.91 -10.31
N LYS A 146 -1.61 9.57 -10.80
CA LYS A 146 -2.42 9.10 -11.94
C LYS A 146 -1.57 8.98 -13.20
N ALA A 147 -0.84 10.03 -13.56
CA ALA A 147 0.05 10.03 -14.72
C ALA A 147 1.15 8.97 -14.60
N SER A 148 1.68 8.78 -13.39
CA SER A 148 2.65 7.72 -13.12
C SER A 148 2.08 6.34 -13.39
N LEU A 149 0.87 6.05 -12.89
CA LEU A 149 0.19 4.78 -13.14
C LEU A 149 -0.15 4.59 -14.62
N ASP A 150 -0.61 5.62 -15.32
CA ASP A 150 -0.91 5.53 -16.76
C ASP A 150 0.32 5.21 -17.60
N LEU A 151 1.47 5.82 -17.29
CA LEU A 151 2.73 5.49 -17.95
C LEU A 151 3.17 4.05 -17.66
N ILE A 152 3.04 3.58 -16.42
CA ILE A 152 3.32 2.18 -16.06
C ILE A 152 2.35 1.24 -16.78
N HIS A 153 1.06 1.58 -16.85
CA HIS A 153 0.05 0.80 -17.56
C HIS A 153 0.31 0.74 -19.06
N LYS A 154 0.79 1.84 -19.67
CA LYS A 154 1.22 1.85 -21.07
C LYS A 154 2.40 0.89 -21.31
N GLU A 155 3.34 0.81 -20.37
CA GLU A 155 4.57 0.01 -20.50
C GLU A 155 4.40 -1.48 -20.09
N LYS A 156 3.58 -1.80 -19.08
CA LYS A 156 3.41 -3.16 -18.54
C LYS A 156 1.96 -3.61 -18.33
N GLY A 157 0.99 -2.79 -18.70
CA GLY A 157 -0.41 -3.00 -18.35
C GLY A 157 -0.62 -2.97 -16.83
N ARG A 158 -1.68 -3.64 -16.37
CA ARG A 158 -2.06 -3.79 -14.95
C ARG A 158 -1.12 -4.72 -14.17
N VAL A 159 0.15 -4.33 -14.06
CA VAL A 159 1.23 -5.17 -13.51
C VAL A 159 1.08 -5.41 -12.01
N PHE A 160 0.63 -4.40 -11.25
CA PHE A 160 0.44 -4.49 -9.80
C PHE A 160 -0.71 -5.43 -9.43
N GLU A 161 -1.80 -5.43 -10.20
CA GLU A 161 -2.92 -6.37 -10.00
C GLU A 161 -2.49 -7.80 -10.32
N LYS A 162 -1.65 -7.99 -11.34
CA LYS A 162 -1.14 -9.33 -11.72
C LYS A 162 -0.17 -9.88 -10.67
N VAL A 163 0.81 -9.08 -10.25
CA VAL A 163 1.94 -9.52 -9.41
C VAL A 163 1.66 -9.37 -7.92
N ASN A 164 1.08 -8.24 -7.50
CA ASN A 164 0.85 -7.88 -6.10
C ASN A 164 -0.59 -8.14 -5.65
N LYS A 165 -1.52 -8.41 -6.58
CA LYS A 165 -2.95 -8.63 -6.32
C LYS A 165 -3.63 -7.43 -5.67
N VAL A 166 -3.20 -6.22 -6.04
CA VAL A 166 -3.75 -4.95 -5.52
C VAL A 166 -3.99 -3.98 -6.66
N ASP A 167 -5.16 -3.34 -6.64
CA ASP A 167 -5.50 -2.21 -7.52
C ASP A 167 -4.83 -0.93 -7.00
N PRO A 168 -3.82 -0.39 -7.72
CA PRO A 168 -3.15 0.85 -7.31
C PRO A 168 -4.01 2.11 -7.56
N GLU A 169 -4.93 2.08 -8.53
CA GLU A 169 -5.78 3.22 -8.90
C GLU A 169 -6.77 3.57 -7.78
N LYS A 170 -7.08 2.60 -6.92
CA LYS A 170 -7.95 2.81 -5.76
C LYS A 170 -7.42 3.89 -4.81
N GLN A 171 -6.10 3.96 -4.63
CA GLN A 171 -5.48 5.01 -3.83
C GLN A 171 -5.67 6.41 -4.46
N VAL A 172 -5.51 6.51 -5.79
CA VAL A 172 -5.71 7.75 -6.55
C VAL A 172 -7.17 8.22 -6.42
N ARG A 173 -8.14 7.31 -6.57
CA ARG A 173 -9.56 7.62 -6.41
C ARG A 173 -9.90 8.13 -5.01
N PHE A 174 -9.32 7.54 -3.95
CA PHE A 174 -9.53 8.06 -2.60
C PHE A 174 -8.94 9.46 -2.42
N ALA A 175 -7.73 9.71 -2.93
CA ALA A 175 -7.12 11.03 -2.85
C ALA A 175 -7.94 12.09 -3.61
N TYR A 176 -8.41 11.77 -4.81
CA TYR A 176 -9.34 12.60 -5.57
C TYR A 176 -10.61 12.94 -4.76
N ASN A 177 -11.28 11.92 -4.21
CA ASN A 177 -12.50 12.11 -3.42
C ASN A 177 -12.27 12.93 -2.13
N LEU A 178 -11.05 12.96 -1.61
CA LEU A 178 -10.67 13.76 -0.45
C LEU A 178 -10.27 15.21 -0.82
N GLY A 179 -10.23 15.55 -2.11
CA GLY A 179 -9.88 16.87 -2.63
C GLY A 179 -8.38 17.16 -2.67
N LEU A 180 -7.54 16.13 -2.86
CA LEU A 180 -6.08 16.28 -2.95
C LEU A 180 -5.56 16.73 -4.32
N GLY A 181 -6.44 16.82 -5.33
CA GLY A 181 -6.08 17.16 -6.70
C GLY A 181 -7.03 16.54 -7.73
N GLU A 182 -6.66 16.60 -8.99
CA GLU A 182 -7.48 16.16 -10.13
C GLU A 182 -6.99 14.87 -10.79
N ILE A 183 -7.93 14.03 -11.24
CA ILE A 183 -7.61 12.82 -12.02
C ILE A 183 -7.27 13.17 -13.47
N ASN A 184 -7.87 14.22 -14.02
CA ASN A 184 -7.61 14.64 -15.39
C ASN A 184 -6.36 15.51 -15.41
N TYR A 185 -5.45 15.20 -16.33
CA TYR A 185 -4.20 15.93 -16.50
C TYR A 185 -3.83 16.01 -17.98
N SER A 186 -2.93 16.93 -18.33
CA SER A 186 -2.26 16.98 -19.63
C SER A 186 -0.81 16.62 -19.44
N LEU A 187 -0.32 15.62 -20.17
CA LEU A 187 1.09 15.24 -20.13
C LEU A 187 1.87 16.15 -21.08
N VAL A 188 2.91 16.79 -20.58
CA VAL A 188 3.87 17.57 -21.37
C VAL A 188 5.23 16.88 -21.25
N GLU A 189 5.78 16.46 -22.40
CA GLU A 189 7.13 15.91 -22.48
C GLU A 189 8.12 17.07 -22.67
N LEU A 190 9.20 17.06 -21.87
CA LEU A 190 10.25 18.08 -21.87
C LEU A 190 11.55 17.52 -22.48
#